data_AF-A0A0S4TZL2-F1
#
_entry.id   AF-A0A0S4TZL2-F1
#
_cell.length_a   1.000
_cell.length_b   1.000
_cell.length_c   1.000
_cell.angle_alpha   90.00
_cell.angle_beta   90.00
_cell.angle_gamma   90.00
#
_symmetry.space_group_name_H-M   'P 1'
#
loop_
_entity.id
_entity.type
_entity.pdbx_description
1 polymer ?
#
loop_
_entity_poly.entity_id
_entity_poly.type
_entity_poly.pdbx_seq_one_letter_code
_entity_poly.pdbx_strand_id
1 'polypeptide(L)'
;MYNEVTYGAWLRAKRETLSTKSDTTKAINYALNQWDALTLYCDDGAVEIDNNLAENALRCVALGHKNFLFAGSDSGGERAAAMYGLIGTCKLNGIDPRAYLTYVLTHIADHKVHRIEELLPWNVAKQLSSAAYAA
;
A
#
# COMPACT_ATOMS: atom_id res chain seq x y z
N MET A 1 -7.73 -16.48 24.90
CA MET A 1 -6.34 -16.25 25.33
C MET A 1 -5.53 -17.56 25.38
N TYR A 2 -5.55 -18.39 24.32
CA TYR A 2 -4.86 -19.70 24.31
C TYR A 2 -4.13 -20.06 23.01
N ASN A 3 -4.10 -19.18 21.99
CA ASN A 3 -3.53 -19.52 20.68
C ASN A 3 -2.26 -18.74 20.27
N GLU A 4 -1.92 -17.63 20.92
CA GLU A 4 -0.73 -16.81 20.56
C GLU A 4 0.60 -17.43 20.99
N VAL A 5 0.58 -18.36 21.95
CA VAL A 5 1.80 -18.89 22.57
C VAL A 5 2.39 -20.06 21.78
N THR A 6 1.62 -20.78 20.96
CA THR A 6 2.04 -22.11 20.50
C THR A 6 3.04 -22.07 19.35
N TYR A 7 2.77 -21.30 18.29
CA TYR A 7 3.64 -21.29 17.11
C TYR A 7 4.94 -20.50 17.35
N GLY A 8 4.86 -19.35 18.01
CA GLY A 8 6.04 -18.55 18.36
C GLY A 8 6.95 -19.26 19.36
N ALA A 9 6.38 -19.93 20.37
CA ALA A 9 7.17 -20.78 21.26
C ALA A 9 7.78 -21.97 20.52
N TRP A 10 7.02 -22.60 19.62
CA TRP A 10 7.54 -23.69 18.79
C TRP A 10 8.70 -23.24 17.91
N LEU A 11 8.63 -22.07 17.26
CA LEU A 11 9.73 -21.51 16.46
C LEU A 11 10.98 -21.28 17.30
N ARG A 12 10.84 -20.70 18.50
CA ARG A 12 11.95 -20.49 19.44
C ARG A 12 12.57 -21.83 19.86
N ALA A 13 11.76 -22.80 20.27
CA ALA A 13 12.23 -24.13 20.63
C ALA A 13 12.92 -24.85 19.46
N LYS A 14 12.35 -24.73 18.25
CA LYS A 14 12.91 -25.35 17.04
C LYS A 14 14.27 -24.75 16.70
N ARG A 15 14.44 -23.44 16.85
CA ARG A 15 15.70 -22.73 16.61
C ARG A 15 16.86 -23.29 17.44
N GLU A 16 16.62 -23.62 18.72
CA GLU A 16 17.65 -24.16 19.61
C GLU A 16 18.16 -25.55 19.19
N THR A 17 17.38 -26.28 18.37
CA THR A 17 17.78 -27.59 17.82
C THR A 17 18.59 -27.49 16.52
N LEU A 18 18.75 -26.29 15.96
CA LEU A 18 19.35 -26.06 14.66
C LEU A 18 20.72 -25.39 14.78
N SER A 19 21.59 -25.68 13.82
CA SER A 19 22.85 -24.94 13.69
C SER A 19 22.56 -23.46 13.43
N THR A 20 23.28 -22.58 14.12
CA THR A 20 23.16 -21.12 13.99
C THR A 20 23.39 -20.61 12.57
N LYS A 21 24.16 -21.36 11.75
CA LYS A 21 24.48 -20.99 10.37
C LYS A 21 23.50 -21.52 9.33
N SER A 22 22.53 -22.37 9.71
CA SER A 22 21.60 -22.95 8.74
C SER A 22 20.61 -21.92 8.19
N ASP A 23 20.17 -22.09 6.95
CA ASP A 23 19.18 -21.19 6.33
C ASP A 23 17.83 -21.25 7.04
N THR A 24 17.47 -22.41 7.61
CA THR A 24 16.29 -22.56 8.47
C THR A 24 16.38 -21.68 9.71
N THR A 25 17.54 -21.62 10.38
CA THR A 25 17.74 -20.72 11.53
C THR A 25 17.61 -19.25 11.13
N LYS A 26 18.15 -18.87 9.97
CA LYS A 26 17.99 -17.50 9.43
C LYS A 26 16.52 -17.15 9.19
N ALA A 27 15.76 -18.05 8.57
CA ALA A 27 14.34 -17.86 8.32
C ALA A 27 13.51 -17.76 9.61
N ILE A 28 13.79 -18.62 10.60
CA ILE A 28 13.14 -18.56 11.92
C ILE A 28 13.44 -17.22 12.61
N ASN A 29 14.71 -16.79 12.61
CA ASN A 29 15.07 -15.51 13.20
C ASN A 29 14.39 -14.33 12.50
N TYR A 30 14.30 -14.37 11.17
CA TYR A 30 13.57 -13.35 10.41
C TYR A 30 12.10 -13.29 10.82
N ALA A 31 11.41 -14.44 10.89
CA ALA A 31 10.01 -14.48 11.34
C ALA A 31 9.83 -13.99 12.78
N LEU A 32 10.71 -14.39 13.71
CA LEU A 32 10.67 -13.96 15.11
C LEU A 32 10.96 -12.46 15.27
N ASN A 33 11.81 -11.87 14.42
CA ASN A 33 12.07 -10.43 14.42
C ASN A 33 10.87 -9.61 13.94
N GLN A 34 9.95 -10.23 13.18
CA GLN A 34 8.72 -9.62 12.69
C GLN A 34 7.48 -10.08 13.46
N TRP A 35 7.66 -10.75 14.61
CA TRP A 35 6.58 -11.44 15.32
C TRP A 35 5.41 -10.51 15.66
N ASP A 36 5.71 -9.33 16.21
CA ASP A 36 4.68 -8.35 16.60
C ASP A 36 3.83 -7.91 15.40
N ALA A 37 4.44 -7.72 14.23
CA ALA A 37 3.72 -7.40 13.00
C ALA A 37 2.88 -8.58 12.48
N LEU A 38 3.41 -9.81 12.58
CA LEU A 38 2.73 -11.03 12.15
C LEU A 38 1.54 -11.40 13.04
N THR A 39 1.52 -10.97 14.30
CA THR A 39 0.45 -11.29 15.25
C THR A 39 -0.50 -10.13 15.53
N LEU A 40 -0.28 -8.95 14.94
CA LEU A 40 -1.10 -7.76 15.18
C LEU A 40 -2.61 -8.01 14.95
N TYR A 41 -2.96 -8.82 13.94
CA TYR A 41 -4.35 -9.16 13.65
C TYR A 41 -5.06 -9.92 14.78
N CYS A 42 -4.31 -10.57 15.68
CA CYS A 42 -4.87 -11.23 16.86
C CYS A 42 -5.37 -10.21 17.89
N ASP A 43 -4.72 -9.05 17.96
CA ASP A 43 -5.04 -7.96 18.90
C ASP A 43 -5.99 -6.92 18.29
N ASP A 44 -5.89 -6.68 16.98
CA ASP A 44 -6.69 -5.72 16.24
C ASP A 44 -7.39 -6.37 15.04
N GLY A 45 -8.70 -6.62 15.19
CA GLY A 45 -9.53 -7.21 14.13
C GLY A 45 -9.79 -6.28 12.93
N ALA A 46 -9.35 -5.02 12.96
CA ALA A 46 -9.35 -4.15 11.79
C ALA A 46 -8.17 -4.42 10.85
N VAL A 47 -7.16 -5.17 11.33
CA VAL A 47 -5.97 -5.53 10.55
C VAL A 47 -6.19 -6.89 9.90
N GLU A 48 -5.86 -7.00 8.62
CA GLU A 48 -5.90 -8.26 7.89
C GLU A 48 -4.79 -9.21 8.37
N ILE A 49 -5.08 -10.52 8.39
CA ILE A 49 -4.12 -11.57 8.75
C ILE A 49 -2.92 -11.65 7.80
N ASP A 50 -3.08 -11.12 6.58
CA ASP A 50 -2.07 -11.14 5.53
C ASP A 50 -1.96 -9.79 4.83
N ASN A 51 -0.86 -9.61 4.10
CA ASN A 51 -0.58 -8.39 3.34
C ASN A 51 -1.03 -8.50 1.87
N ASN A 52 -1.87 -9.47 1.49
CA ASN A 52 -2.19 -9.76 0.09
C ASN A 52 -2.79 -8.56 -0.62
N LEU A 53 -3.62 -7.76 0.07
CA LEU A 53 -4.20 -6.54 -0.50
C LEU A 53 -3.11 -5.52 -0.87
N ALA A 54 -2.13 -5.30 0.01
CA ALA A 54 -1.02 -4.40 -0.24
C ALA A 54 -0.12 -4.92 -1.38
N GLU A 55 0.20 -6.22 -1.38
CA GLU A 55 0.98 -6.82 -2.46
C GLU A 55 0.26 -6.76 -3.80
N ASN A 56 -1.04 -7.04 -3.83
CA ASN A 56 -1.88 -6.92 -5.01
C ASN A 56 -1.86 -5.50 -5.58
N ALA A 57 -1.92 -4.49 -4.72
CA ALA A 57 -1.81 -3.09 -5.15
C ALA A 57 -0.45 -2.79 -5.78
N LEU A 58 0.64 -3.32 -5.21
CA LEU A 58 2.00 -3.14 -5.71
C LEU A 58 2.30 -3.94 -7.00
N ARG A 59 1.56 -5.02 -7.29
CA ARG A 59 1.75 -5.78 -8.54
C ARG A 59 1.62 -4.92 -9.79
N CYS A 60 0.74 -3.91 -9.78
CA CYS A 60 0.62 -2.97 -10.89
C CYS A 60 1.92 -2.20 -11.15
N VAL A 61 2.61 -1.79 -10.08
CA VAL A 61 3.91 -1.10 -10.14
C VAL A 61 4.99 -2.04 -10.65
N ALA A 62 5.04 -3.27 -10.13
CA ALA A 62 6.01 -4.29 -10.55
C ALA A 62 5.87 -4.67 -12.04
N LEU A 63 4.63 -4.79 -12.53
CA LEU A 63 4.36 -5.00 -13.95
C LEU A 63 4.76 -3.80 -14.80
N GLY A 64 4.48 -2.59 -14.32
CA GLY A 64 4.87 -1.33 -14.97
C GLY A 64 6.38 -1.21 -15.17
N HIS A 65 7.19 -1.62 -14.17
CA HIS A 65 8.65 -1.56 -14.25
C HIS A 65 9.24 -2.31 -15.45
N LYS A 66 8.62 -3.43 -15.88
CA LYS A 66 9.05 -4.16 -17.09
C LYS A 66 8.64 -3.48 -18.39
N ASN A 67 7.68 -2.57 -18.35
CA ASN A 67 7.09 -1.90 -19.52
C ASN A 67 7.53 -0.43 -19.66
N PHE A 68 8.12 0.17 -18.62
CA PHE A 68 8.58 1.55 -18.64
C PHE A 68 10.04 1.62 -19.13
N LEU A 69 10.20 1.75 -20.44
CA LEU A 69 11.49 1.88 -21.14
C LEU A 69 12.36 3.08 -20.68
N PHE A 70 11.81 4.02 -19.89
CA PHE A 70 12.46 5.28 -19.51
C PHE A 70 12.44 5.59 -18.01
N ALA A 71 11.97 4.67 -17.17
CA ALA A 71 11.99 4.84 -15.71
C ALA A 71 13.34 4.38 -15.16
N GLY A 72 14.32 5.29 -15.11
CA GLY A 72 15.71 4.95 -14.74
C GLY A 72 16.37 5.88 -13.71
N SER A 73 15.63 6.81 -13.11
CA SER A 73 16.15 7.72 -12.07
C SER A 73 15.31 7.67 -10.81
N ASP A 74 15.95 7.91 -9.65
CA ASP A 74 15.28 7.99 -8.35
C ASP A 74 14.14 9.02 -8.36
N SER A 75 14.38 10.18 -8.96
CA SER A 75 13.38 11.24 -9.13
C SER A 75 12.19 10.81 -10.00
N GLY A 76 12.41 9.94 -10.98
CA GLY A 76 11.36 9.34 -11.79
C GLY A 76 10.54 8.34 -10.99
N GLY A 77 11.21 7.54 -10.13
CA GLY A 77 10.59 6.61 -9.20
C GLY A 77 9.68 7.33 -8.19
N GLU A 78 10.14 8.43 -7.60
CA GLU A 78 9.35 9.24 -6.67
C GLU A 78 8.07 9.80 -7.31
N ARG A 79 8.19 10.34 -8.53
CA ARG A 79 7.03 10.84 -9.30
C ARG A 79 6.05 9.72 -9.65
N ALA A 80 6.57 8.55 -10.05
CA ALA A 80 5.74 7.40 -10.33
C ALA A 80 5.01 6.93 -9.06
N ALA A 81 5.69 6.84 -7.92
CA ALA A 81 5.10 6.49 -6.64
C ALA A 81 3.97 7.47 -6.24
N ALA A 82 4.20 8.78 -6.40
CA ALA A 82 3.16 9.78 -6.17
C ALA A 82 1.93 9.55 -7.06
N MET A 83 2.12 9.30 -8.37
CA MET A 83 0.99 9.05 -9.27
C MET A 83 0.26 7.74 -8.99
N TYR A 84 0.99 6.65 -8.72
CA TYR A 84 0.40 5.39 -8.33
C TYR A 84 -0.37 5.51 -7.01
N GLY A 85 0.14 6.30 -6.06
CA GLY A 85 -0.54 6.64 -4.83
C GLY A 85 -1.89 7.31 -5.10
N LEU A 86 -1.90 8.40 -5.87
CA LEU A 86 -3.14 9.12 -6.21
C LEU A 86 -4.16 8.22 -6.93
N ILE A 87 -3.72 7.44 -7.92
CA ILE A 87 -4.59 6.51 -8.66
C ILE A 87 -5.12 5.41 -7.74
N GLY A 88 -4.26 4.85 -6.88
CA GLY A 88 -4.64 3.85 -5.88
C GLY A 88 -5.69 4.38 -4.91
N THR A 89 -5.47 5.59 -4.38
CA THR A 89 -6.43 6.28 -3.52
C THR A 89 -7.77 6.51 -4.22
N CYS A 90 -7.79 6.91 -5.50
CA CYS A 90 -9.04 7.03 -6.26
C CYS A 90 -9.81 5.71 -6.28
N LYS A 91 -9.13 4.60 -6.62
CA LYS A 91 -9.74 3.26 -6.67
C LYS A 91 -10.30 2.84 -5.30
N LEU A 92 -9.55 3.07 -4.23
CA LEU A 92 -9.99 2.76 -2.87
C LEU A 92 -11.23 3.55 -2.43
N ASN A 93 -11.42 4.75 -2.99
CA ASN A 93 -12.59 5.60 -2.72
C ASN A 93 -13.72 5.43 -3.76
N GLY A 94 -13.62 4.47 -4.68
CA GLY A 94 -14.63 4.26 -5.74
C GLY A 94 -14.70 5.38 -6.78
N ILE A 95 -13.64 6.17 -6.94
CA ILE A 95 -13.56 7.31 -7.87
C ILE A 95 -12.86 6.85 -9.15
N ASP A 96 -13.42 7.21 -10.32
CA ASP A 96 -12.72 7.02 -11.60
C ASP A 96 -11.41 7.83 -11.62
N PRO A 97 -10.22 7.18 -11.67
CA PRO A 97 -8.95 7.89 -11.66
C PRO A 97 -8.80 8.85 -12.85
N ARG A 98 -9.39 8.54 -14.01
CA ARG A 98 -9.31 9.41 -15.18
C ARG A 98 -10.10 10.70 -14.95
N ALA A 99 -11.34 10.60 -14.46
CA ALA A 99 -12.16 11.75 -14.11
C ALA A 99 -11.45 12.63 -13.06
N TYR A 100 -10.88 12.03 -12.01
CA TYR A 100 -10.10 12.75 -11.00
C TYR A 100 -8.91 13.50 -11.60
N LEU A 101 -8.05 12.82 -12.37
CA LEU A 101 -6.88 13.46 -12.98
C LEU A 101 -7.27 14.58 -13.95
N THR A 102 -8.35 14.39 -14.71
CA THR A 102 -8.89 15.42 -15.61
C THR A 102 -9.34 16.64 -14.82
N TYR A 103 -10.06 16.44 -13.71
CA TYR A 103 -10.48 17.52 -12.83
C TYR A 103 -9.28 18.28 -12.26
N VAL A 104 -8.32 17.56 -11.65
CA VAL A 104 -7.15 18.20 -11.04
C VAL A 104 -6.35 18.96 -12.09
N LEU A 105 -6.02 18.37 -13.23
CA LEU A 105 -5.20 19.02 -14.26
C LEU A 105 -5.87 20.26 -14.87
N THR A 106 -7.20 20.30 -14.92
CA THR A 106 -7.94 21.47 -15.44
C THR A 106 -8.11 22.60 -14.42
N HIS A 107 -7.98 22.31 -13.11
CA HIS A 107 -8.20 23.31 -12.05
C HIS A 107 -6.92 23.73 -11.33
N ILE A 108 -5.86 22.92 -11.36
CA ILE A 108 -4.66 23.13 -10.53
C ILE A 108 -3.93 24.44 -10.81
N ALA A 109 -3.96 24.92 -12.06
CA ALA A 109 -3.27 26.17 -12.44
C ALA A 109 -3.86 27.41 -11.74
N ASP A 110 -5.18 27.41 -11.53
CA ASP A 110 -5.91 28.52 -10.90
C ASP A 110 -6.17 28.27 -9.40
N HIS A 111 -5.78 27.10 -8.88
CA HIS A 111 -6.04 26.72 -7.50
C HIS A 111 -5.02 27.33 -6.53
N LYS A 112 -5.48 27.68 -5.34
CA LYS A 112 -4.61 28.26 -4.30
C LYS A 112 -3.63 27.20 -3.80
N VAL A 113 -2.33 27.49 -3.89
CA VAL A 113 -1.23 26.58 -3.47
C VAL A 113 -1.37 26.12 -2.00
N HIS A 114 -1.89 26.97 -1.12
CA HIS A 114 -2.10 26.63 0.30
C HIS A 114 -3.41 25.87 0.57
N ARG A 115 -4.16 25.49 -0.48
CA ARG A 115 -5.41 24.71 -0.41
C ARG A 115 -5.38 23.46 -1.29
N ILE A 116 -4.18 22.98 -1.66
CA ILE A 116 -4.00 21.83 -2.57
C ILE A 116 -4.67 20.56 -2.05
N GLU A 117 -4.84 20.42 -0.73
CA GLU A 117 -5.57 19.33 -0.10
C GLU A 117 -7.03 19.21 -0.56
N GLU A 118 -7.63 20.29 -1.05
CA GLU A 118 -8.98 20.27 -1.62
C GLU A 118 -9.05 19.53 -2.95
N LEU A 119 -7.91 19.39 -3.62
CA LEU A 119 -7.78 18.60 -4.84
C LEU A 119 -7.52 17.12 -4.54
N LEU A 120 -7.50 16.68 -3.28
CA LEU A 120 -7.34 15.26 -2.95
C LEU A 120 -8.58 14.45 -3.38
N PRO A 121 -8.42 13.14 -3.70
CA PRO A 121 -9.48 12.35 -4.32
C PRO A 121 -10.84 12.41 -3.60
N TRP A 122 -10.86 12.22 -2.28
CA TRP A 122 -12.10 12.22 -1.48
C TRP A 122 -12.81 13.58 -1.40
N ASN A 123 -12.10 14.69 -1.63
CA ASN A 123 -12.67 16.02 -1.66
C ASN A 123 -13.29 16.33 -3.03
N VAL A 124 -12.59 15.94 -4.10
CA VAL A 124 -13.03 16.09 -5.50
C VAL A 124 -14.20 15.16 -5.83
N ALA A 125 -14.32 14.00 -5.17
CA ALA A 125 -15.42 13.04 -5.36
C ALA A 125 -16.81 13.71 -5.32
N LYS A 126 -17.01 14.66 -4.39
CA LYS A 126 -18.25 15.42 -4.25
C LYS A 126 -18.55 16.26 -5.50
N GLN A 127 -17.52 16.87 -6.08
CA GLN A 127 -17.63 17.70 -7.28
C GLN A 127 -17.86 16.86 -8.54
N LEU A 128 -17.26 15.67 -8.62
CA LEU A 128 -17.47 14.74 -9.74
C LEU A 128 -18.89 14.16 -9.75
N SER A 129 -19.46 13.86 -8.58
CA SER A 129 -20.85 13.39 -8.46
C SER A 129 -21.88 14.44 -8.87
N SER A 130 -21.57 15.72 -8.71
CA SER A 130 -22.42 16.84 -9.11
C SER A 130 -22.48 17.06 -10.63
N ALA A 131 -21.44 16.67 -11.37
CA ALA A 131 -21.38 16.82 -12.83
C ALA A 131 -22.12 15.70 -13.58
N ALA A 132 -22.28 14.52 -12.96
CA ALA A 132 -22.93 13.36 -13.58
C ALA A 132 -24.47 13.46 -13.63
N TYR A 133 -25.09 14.45 -12.96
CA TYR A 133 -26.54 14.70 -12.99
C TYR A 133 -26.96 15.92 -13.84
N ALA A 134 -26.02 16.53 -14.56
CA ALA A 134 -26.25 17.74 -15.37
C ALA A 134 -26.15 17.50 -16.90
N ALA A 135 -26.23 16.25 -17.35
CA ALA A 135 -26.24 15.87 -18.77
C ALA A 135 -27.50 15.09 -19.13
#